data_AF-A0A831Y3H6-F1
#
_entry.id   AF-A0A831Y3H6-F1
#
_cell.length_a   1.000
_cell.length_b   1.000
_cell.length_c   1.000
_cell.angle_alpha   90.00
_cell.angle_beta   90.00
_cell.angle_gamma   90.00
#
_symmetry.space_group_name_H-M   'P 1'
#
loop_
_entity.id
_entity.type
_entity.pdbx_description
1 polymer ?
#
loop_
_entity_poly.entity_id
_entity_poly.type
_entity_poly.pdbx_seq_one_letter_code
_entity_poly.pdbx_strand_id
1 'polypeptide(L)' 'MGLDPVCGMEVNPESAEAQSEYGGQTFYFCSARCKEAFDREPERYLDDTDRAQARLHRQDPAA' A
#
# COMPACT_ATOMS: atom_id res chain seq x y z
N MET A 1 -0.87 -0.90 10.68
CA MET A 1 -1.67 -0.07 9.75
C MET A 1 -1.12 -0.23 8.35
N GLY A 2 -1.99 -0.26 7.33
CA GLY A 2 -1.59 -0.22 5.93
C GLY A 2 -1.38 1.23 5.48
N LEU A 3 -0.53 1.46 4.49
CA LEU A 3 -0.38 2.77 3.87
C LEU A 3 -1.01 2.72 2.48
N ASP A 4 -1.85 3.68 2.15
CA ASP A 4 -2.39 3.84 0.81
C ASP A 4 -1.23 4.15 -0.14
N PRO A 5 -0.94 3.30 -1.14
CA PRO A 5 0.21 3.45 -2.01
C PRO A 5 0.06 4.62 -3.00
N VAL A 6 -1.14 5.18 -3.16
CA VAL A 6 -1.44 6.29 -4.08
C VAL A 6 -1.27 7.64 -3.40
N CYS A 7 -1.80 7.79 -2.19
CA CYS A 7 -1.78 9.07 -1.47
C CYS A 7 -0.86 9.09 -0.24
N GLY A 8 -0.33 7.94 0.19
CA GLY A 8 0.52 7.81 1.37
C GLY A 8 -0.23 7.94 2.71
N MET A 9 -1.57 8.00 2.68
CA MET A 9 -2.37 8.07 3.90
C MET A 9 -2.38 6.74 4.63
N GLU A 10 -2.40 6.80 5.95
CA GLU A 10 -2.53 5.62 6.78
C GLU A 10 -3.98 5.10 6.71
N VAL A 11 -4.14 3.85 6.31
CA VAL A 11 -5.43 3.17 6.15
C VAL A 11 -5.46 1.98 7.10
N ASN A 12 -6.56 1.86 7.85
CA ASN A 12 -6.78 0.66 8.63
C ASN A 12 -7.33 -0.45 7.71
N PRO A 13 -6.66 -1.61 7.60
CA PRO A 13 -7.14 -2.75 6.82
C PRO A 13 -8.55 -3.20 7.20
N GLU A 14 -8.91 -3.09 8.48
CA GLU A 14 -10.22 -3.53 9.00
C GLU A 14 -11.36 -2.58 8.64
N SER A 15 -11.03 -1.32 8.32
CA SER A 15 -12.00 -0.27 7.97
C SER A 15 -11.68 0.39 6.64
N ALA A 16 -10.91 -0.28 5.78
CA ALA A 16 -10.51 0.26 4.50
C ALA A 16 -11.76 0.44 3.62
N GLU A 17 -11.90 1.61 3.00
CA GLU A 17 -13.04 1.86 2.11
C GLU A 17 -12.92 1.04 0.83
N ALA A 18 -11.69 0.78 0.38
CA ALA A 18 -11.42 -0.05 -0.79
C ALA A 18 -10.14 -0.88 -0.61
N GLN A 19 -10.08 -2.03 -1.29
CA GLN A 19 -8.90 -2.90 -1.35
C GLN A 19 -8.68 -3.47 -2.76
N SER A 20 -7.44 -3.79 -3.10
CA SER A 20 -7.08 -4.42 -4.37
C SER A 20 -6.03 -5.50 -4.13
N GLU A 21 -6.15 -6.62 -4.83
CA GLU A 21 -5.17 -7.71 -4.76
C GLU A 21 -4.28 -7.66 -6.00
N TYR A 22 -2.97 -7.54 -5.78
CA TYR A 22 -1.99 -7.48 -6.86
C TYR A 22 -0.74 -8.27 -6.49
N GLY A 23 -0.29 -9.18 -7.37
CA GLY A 23 0.91 -9.99 -7.15
C GLY A 23 0.85 -10.88 -5.90
N GLY A 24 -0.35 -11.26 -5.43
CA GLY A 24 -0.55 -12.03 -4.20
C GLY A 24 -0.47 -11.20 -2.92
N GLN A 25 -0.43 -9.88 -3.02
CA GLN A 25 -0.50 -8.95 -1.88
C GLN A 25 -1.80 -8.15 -1.91
N THR A 26 -2.40 -7.91 -0.74
CA THR A 26 -3.60 -7.08 -0.60
C THR A 26 -3.21 -5.64 -0.23
N PHE A 27 -3.63 -4.69 -1.06
CA PHE A 27 -3.44 -3.25 -0.84
C PHE A 27 -4.74 -2.62 -0.39
N TYR A 28 -4.64 -1.67 0.54
CA TYR A 28 -5.77 -0.97 1.14
C TYR A 28 -5.73 0.50 0.75
N PHE A 29 -6.89 1.06 0.47
CA PHE A 29 -7.04 2.42 -0.05
C PHE A 29 -8.00 3.21 0.81
N CYS A 30 -7.68 4.49 0.97
CA CYS A 30 -8.52 5.41 1.73
C CYS A 30 -9.84 5.71 1.00
N SER A 31 -9.89 5.46 -0.32
CA SER A 31 -11.05 5.75 -1.16
C SER A 31 -11.07 4.90 -2.43
N ALA A 32 -12.25 4.74 -3.02
CA ALA A 32 -12.41 4.09 -4.33
C ALA A 32 -11.57 4.76 -5.43
N ARG A 33 -11.41 6.08 -5.39
CA ARG A 33 -10.60 6.83 -6.36
C ARG A 33 -9.11 6.44 -6.29
N CYS A 34 -8.58 6.19 -5.10
CA CYS A 34 -7.20 5.74 -4.93
C CYS A 34 -7.04 4.30 -5.45
N LYS A 35 -8.00 3.43 -5.16
CA LYS A 35 -8.04 2.09 -5.77
C LYS A 35 -8.04 2.13 -7.31
N GLU A 36 -8.87 2.96 -7.93
CA GLU A 36 -8.92 3.09 -9.40
C GLU A 36 -7.64 3.66 -10.00
N ALA A 37 -6.95 4.56 -9.30
CA ALA A 37 -5.65 5.05 -9.74
C ALA A 37 -4.61 3.92 -9.68
N PHE A 38 -4.60 3.16 -8.58
CA PHE A 38 -3.72 2.01 -8.42
C PHE A 38 -3.99 0.91 -9.45
N ASP A 39 -5.24 0.55 -9.71
CA ASP A 39 -5.59 -0.50 -10.67
C ASP A 39 -5.18 -0.15 -12.11
N ARG A 40 -5.11 1.15 -12.44
CA ARG A 40 -4.67 1.62 -13.76
C ARG A 40 -3.16 1.51 -13.96
N GLU A 41 -2.37 1.83 -12.93
CA GLU A 41 -0.92 1.86 -13.01
C GLU A 41 -0.27 1.28 -11.73
N PRO A 42 -0.54 0.01 -11.38
CA PRO A 42 -0.16 -0.55 -10.08
C PRO A 42 1.36 -0.57 -9.88
N GLU A 43 2.11 -0.92 -10.94
CA GLU A 43 3.57 -0.97 -10.95
C GLU A 43 4.21 0.35 -10.49
N ARG A 44 3.63 1.48 -10.91
CA ARG A 44 4.12 2.83 -10.55
C ARG A 44 4.04 3.11 -9.06
N TYR A 45 3.00 2.60 -8.40
CA TYR A 45 2.77 2.80 -6.96
C TYR A 45 3.47 1.73 -6.10
N LEU A 46 3.70 0.56 -6.67
CA LEU A 46 4.40 -0.54 -6.00
C LEU A 46 5.88 -0.23 -5.79
N ASP A 47 6.55 0.43 -6.73
CA ASP A 47 7.95 0.83 -6.56
C ASP A 47 8.17 1.71 -5.32
N ASP A 48 7.27 2.68 -5.08
CA ASP A 48 7.33 3.57 -3.91
C ASP A 48 6.87 2.86 -2.63
N THR A 49 5.93 1.93 -2.74
CA THR A 49 5.40 1.20 -1.58
C THR A 49 6.35 0.12 -1.11
N ASP A 50 7.05 -0.59 -1.99
CA ASP A 50 8.09 -1.55 -1.64
C ASP A 50 9.24 -0.83 -0.90
N ARG A 51 9.60 0.39 -1.35
CA ARG A 51 10.55 1.25 -0.65
C ARG A 51 10.06 1.71 0.73
N ALA A 52 8.77 2.02 0.89
CA ALA A 52 8.19 2.41 2.17
C ALA A 52 8.06 1.21 3.13
N GLN A 53 7.56 0.07 2.64
CA GLN A 53 7.42 -1.18 3.35
C GLN A 53 8.78 -1.74 3.74
N ALA A 54 9.78 -1.76 2.86
CA ALA A 54 11.15 -2.19 3.17
C ALA A 54 11.84 -1.28 4.19
N ARG A 55 11.50 0.02 4.23
CA ARG A 55 11.98 0.94 5.29
C ARG A 55 11.32 0.69 6.64
N LEU A 56 10.06 0.24 6.65
CA LEU A 56 9.33 -0.15 7.86
C LEU A 56 9.67 -1.58 8.33
N HIS A 57 9.94 -2.49 7.40
CA HIS A 57 10.38 -3.88 7.66
C HIS A 57 11.89 -4.01 7.91
N ARG A 58 12.64 -2.90 7.84
CA ARG A 58 13.89 -2.77 8.60
C ARG A 58 13.53 -2.57 10.07
N GLN A 59 12.95 -3.60 10.67
CA GLN A 59 13.41 -3.98 12.00
C GLN A 59 14.88 -4.36 11.80
N ASP A 60 15.75 -3.55 12.38
CA ASP A 60 17.18 -3.80 12.45
C ASP A 60 17.46 -5.29 12.70
N PRO A 61 18.29 -5.97 11.88
CA PRO A 61 19.03 -7.11 12.39
C PRO A 61 20.06 -6.52 13.37
N ALA A 62 19.64 -6.25 14.60
CA ALA A 62 20.55 -5.94 15.68
C ALA A 62 21.44 -7.17 15.87
N ALA A 63 22.73 -6.94 15.62
CA ALA A 63 23.84 -7.85 15.75
C ALA A 63 24.03 -8.40 17.17
#